data_AF-A0A537CHV2-F1
#
_entry.id   AF-A0A537CHV2-F1
#
_cell.length_a   1.000
_cell.length_b   1.000
_cell.length_c   1.000
_cell.angle_alpha   90.00
_cell.angle_beta   90.00
_cell.angle_gamma   90.00
#
_symmetry.space_group_name_H-M   'P 1'
#
loop_
_entity.id
_entity.type
_entity.pdbx_description
1 polymer ?
#
loop_
_entity_poly.entity_id
_entity_poly.type
_entity_poly.pdbx_seq_one_letter_code
_entity_poly.pdbx_strand_id
1 'polypeptide(L)' 'LLPNLGGTLPNDAFAEVLGLPTIWIPHSYPGCSQHAPDEHLLGPVAREGLQMMAGLFWDLGDSGATLPRLSAGRATTLR' A
#
# COMPACT_ATOMS: atom_id res chain seq x y z
N LEU A 1 10.11 1.47 9.85
CA LEU A 1 10.98 0.98 8.75
C LEU A 1 10.17 1.10 7.48
N LEU A 2 10.55 1.95 6.52
CA LEU A 2 9.88 2.02 5.22
C LEU A 2 10.79 1.34 4.19
N PRO A 3 10.55 0.05 3.86
CA PRO A 3 11.38 -0.64 2.90
C PRO A 3 11.16 0.00 1.51
N ASN A 4 12.25 0.46 0.90
CA ASN A 4 12.31 0.91 -0.50
C ASN A 4 11.49 2.16 -0.87
N LEU A 5 11.73 3.30 -0.21
CA LEU A 5 11.18 4.59 -0.67
C LEU A 5 12.03 5.17 -1.80
N GLY A 6 11.52 5.15 -3.04
CA GLY A 6 12.08 5.85 -4.20
C GLY A 6 11.38 7.18 -4.55
N GLY A 7 10.29 7.54 -3.86
CA GLY A 7 9.49 8.73 -4.17
C GLY A 7 8.44 9.08 -3.10
N THR A 8 7.77 10.21 -3.28
CA THR A 8 6.67 10.66 -2.41
C THR A 8 5.40 9.90 -2.72
N LEU A 9 4.74 9.39 -1.69
CA LEU A 9 3.47 8.67 -1.79
C LEU A 9 2.34 9.56 -1.28
N PRO A 10 1.10 9.43 -1.77
CA PRO A 10 -0.06 10.18 -1.28
C PRO A 10 -0.52 9.73 0.12
N ASN A 11 0.38 9.17 0.94
CA ASN A 11 0.08 8.55 2.22
C ASN A 11 -0.67 9.51 3.16
N ASP A 12 -0.22 10.77 3.26
CA ASP A 12 -0.83 11.74 4.16
C ASP A 12 -2.29 12.03 3.79
N ALA A 13 -2.62 12.03 2.50
CA ALA A 13 -4.00 12.21 2.05
C ALA A 13 -4.89 11.04 2.51
N PHE A 14 -4.43 9.79 2.39
CA PHE A 14 -5.22 8.62 2.76
C PHE A 14 -5.25 8.38 4.28
N ALA A 15 -4.10 8.41 4.94
CA ALA A 15 -3.96 8.08 6.35
C ALA A 15 -4.45 9.23 7.27
N GLU A 16 -4.06 10.47 6.98
CA GLU A 16 -4.31 11.59 7.89
C GLU A 16 -5.55 12.39 7.49
N VAL A 17 -5.67 12.78 6.21
CA VAL A 17 -6.81 13.61 5.77
C VAL A 17 -8.10 12.80 5.72
N LEU A 18 -8.05 11.60 5.16
CA LEU A 18 -9.23 10.73 5.03
C LEU A 18 -9.41 9.75 6.21
N GLY A 19 -8.40 9.59 7.08
CA GLY A 19 -8.47 8.67 8.22
C GLY A 19 -8.59 7.19 7.81
N LEU A 20 -8.11 6.82 6.62
CA LEU A 20 -8.25 5.46 6.09
C LEU A 20 -7.11 4.56 6.57
N PRO A 21 -7.40 3.31 6.98
CA PRO A 21 -6.36 2.31 7.19
C PRO A 21 -5.51 2.16 5.92
N THR A 22 -4.22 2.47 6.02
CA THR A 22 -3.32 2.55 4.88
C THR A 22 -2.13 1.61 5.09
N ILE A 23 -1.86 0.75 4.10
CA ILE A 23 -0.70 -0.14 4.08
C ILE A 23 -0.01 -0.04 2.72
N TRP A 24 1.32 -0.11 2.72
CA TRP A 24 2.15 -0.11 1.52
C TRP A 24 2.78 -1.47 1.30
N ILE A 25 2.62 -2.00 0.09
CA ILE A 25 3.15 -3.30 -0.31
C ILE A 25 4.04 -3.07 -1.54
N PRO A 26 5.37 -3.10 -1.40
CA PRO A 26 6.27 -2.81 -2.52
C PRO A 26 6.32 -3.99 -3.49
N HIS A 27 6.05 -3.72 -4.77
CA HIS A 27 6.29 -4.63 -5.90
C HIS A 27 7.31 -4.03 -6.88
N SER A 28 8.32 -3.38 -6.31
CA SER A 28 9.43 -2.75 -7.01
C SER A 28 10.76 -3.15 -6.39
N TYR A 29 11.85 -2.78 -7.05
CA TYR A 29 13.20 -3.06 -6.58
C TYR A 29 14.13 -1.88 -6.91
N PRO A 30 15.21 -1.69 -6.14
CA PRO A 30 16.24 -0.70 -6.47
C PRO A 30 16.82 -0.94 -7.87
N GLY A 31 16.87 0.08 -8.70
CA GLY A 31 17.41 -0.02 -10.07
C GLY A 31 16.38 -0.33 -11.15
N CYS A 32 15.08 -0.30 -10.84
CA CYS A 32 14.01 -0.32 -11.85
C CYS A 32 13.98 0.93 -12.74
N SER A 33 14.88 1.90 -12.52
CA SER A 33 14.94 3.19 -13.23
C SER A 33 13.62 3.97 -13.17
N GLN A 34 12.95 3.96 -12.01
CA GLN A 34 11.70 4.73 -11.82
C GLN A 34 11.91 6.20 -12.18
N HIS A 35 11.08 6.73 -13.09
CA HIS A 35 11.19 8.09 -13.61
C HIS A 35 12.47 8.40 -14.42
N ALA A 36 13.11 7.38 -14.98
CA ALA A 36 14.30 7.52 -15.83
C ALA A 36 14.17 6.64 -17.11
N PRO A 37 15.00 6.88 -18.15
CA PRO A 37 15.07 5.99 -19.31
C PRO A 37 15.37 4.54 -18.90
N ASP A 38 14.86 3.59 -19.68
CA ASP A 38 14.96 2.14 -19.40
C ASP A 38 14.28 1.73 -18.08
N GLU A 39 13.18 2.40 -17.73
CA GLU A 39 12.29 1.98 -16.65
C GLU A 39 11.74 0.57 -16.94
N HIS A 40 11.95 -0.35 -16.01
CA HIS A 40 11.62 -1.76 -16.20
C HIS A 40 11.18 -2.46 -14.92
N LEU A 41 10.53 -3.61 -15.09
CA LEU A 41 10.07 -4.47 -14.02
C LEU A 41 10.55 -5.90 -14.27
N LEU A 42 11.10 -6.54 -13.25
CA LEU A 42 11.48 -7.94 -13.32
C LEU A 42 10.21 -8.82 -13.38
N GLY A 43 10.13 -9.70 -14.39
CA GLY A 43 9.03 -10.66 -14.53
C GLY A 43 8.74 -11.49 -13.26
N PRO A 44 9.76 -11.98 -12.52
CA PRO A 44 9.55 -12.64 -11.24
C PRO A 44 8.86 -11.75 -10.18
N VAL A 45 9.26 -10.48 -10.06
CA VAL A 45 8.66 -9.52 -9.10
C VAL A 45 7.20 -9.25 -9.48
N ALA A 46 6.91 -9.09 -10.77
CA ALA A 46 5.53 -8.92 -11.24
C ALA A 46 4.64 -10.14 -10.90
N ARG A 47 5.18 -11.35 -11.07
CA ARG A 47 4.46 -12.60 -10.75
C ARG A 47 4.15 -12.72 -9.26
N GLU A 48 5.14 -12.45 -8.42
CA GLU A 48 4.98 -12.51 -6.97
C GLU A 48 3.99 -11.46 -6.48
N GLY A 49 4.10 -10.22 -6.97
CA GLY A 49 3.18 -9.15 -6.64
C GLY A 49 1.74 -9.47 -7.03
N LEU A 50 1.52 -10.05 -8.20
CA LEU A 50 0.20 -10.49 -8.63
C LEU A 50 -0.39 -11.54 -7.69
N GLN A 51 0.40 -12.54 -7.30
CA GLN A 51 -0.04 -13.60 -6.38
C GLN A 51 -0.40 -13.02 -5.00
N MET A 52 0.44 -12.15 -4.46
CA MET A 52 0.20 -11.49 -3.17
C MET A 52 -1.08 -10.65 -3.19
N MET A 53 -1.23 -9.76 -4.18
CA MET A 53 -2.38 -8.86 -4.24
C MET A 53 -3.68 -9.60 -4.53
N ALA A 54 -3.64 -10.67 -5.34
CA ALA A 54 -4.80 -11.53 -5.57
C ALA A 54 -5.28 -12.19 -4.28
N GLY A 55 -4.35 -12.77 -3.49
CA GLY A 55 -4.68 -13.37 -2.20
C GLY A 55 -5.19 -12.34 -1.19
N LEU A 56 -4.52 -11.20 -1.08
CA LEU A 56 -4.93 -10.12 -0.18
C LEU A 56 -6.33 -9.60 -0.50
N PHE A 57 -6.63 -9.31 -1.77
CA PHE A 57 -7.96 -8.84 -2.14
C PHE A 57 -9.04 -9.89 -1.96
N TRP A 58 -8.72 -11.16 -2.20
CA TRP A 58 -9.62 -12.27 -1.91
C TRP A 58 -9.98 -12.33 -0.42
N ASP A 59 -8.96 -12.36 0.46
CA ASP A 59 -9.15 -12.47 1.90
C ASP A 59 -9.87 -11.24 2.48
N LEU A 60 -9.56 -10.04 1.98
CA LEU A 60 -10.28 -8.82 2.36
C LEU A 60 -11.76 -8.85 1.93
N GLY A 61 -12.07 -9.43 0.77
CA GLY A 61 -13.45 -9.59 0.32
C GLY A 61 -14.24 -10.62 1.12
N ASP A 62 -13.61 -11.76 1.40
CA ASP A 62 -14.26 -12.90 2.07
C ASP A 62 -14.41 -12.67 3.59
N SER A 63 -13.34 -12.17 4.24
CA SER A 63 -13.30 -11.96 5.69
C SER A 63 -13.56 -10.50 6.11
N GLY A 64 -13.55 -9.54 5.20
CA GLY A 64 -13.66 -8.11 5.55
C GLY A 64 -14.92 -7.74 6.32
N ALA A 65 -16.03 -8.46 6.10
CA ALA A 65 -17.28 -8.24 6.84
C ALA A 65 -17.22 -8.69 8.30
N THR A 66 -16.31 -9.61 8.64
CA THR A 66 -16.13 -10.15 10.00
C THR A 66 -14.99 -9.49 10.76
N LEU A 67 -14.14 -8.73 10.07
CA LEU A 67 -13.06 -7.98 10.70
C LEU A 67 -13.64 -6.87 11.61
N PRO A 68 -13.03 -6.65 12.79
CA PRO A 68 -13.42 -5.54 13.66
C PRO A 68 -13.29 -4.22 12.90
N ARG A 69 -14.39 -3.48 12.77
CA ARG A 69 -14.31 -2.11 12.30
C ARG A 69 -13.62 -1.30 13.38
N LEU A 70 -12.52 -0.64 13.02
CA LEU A 70 -11.98 0.41 13.85
C LEU A 70 -13.11 1.42 14.06
N SER A 71 -13.53 1.59 15.32
CA SER A 71 -14.41 2.71 15.68
C SER A 71 -13.69 3.96 15.20
N ALA A 72 -14.35 4.78 14.38
CA ALA A 72 -13.79 6.06 13.98
C ALA A 72 -13.53 6.85 15.27
N GLY A 73 -12.28 6.82 15.75
CA GLY A 73 -11.85 7.63 16.86
C GLY A 73 -12.20 9.05 16.50
N ARG A 74 -13.02 9.71 17.33
CA ARG A 74 -13.27 11.16 17.24
C ARG A 74 -11.94 11.81 16.92
N ALA A 75 -11.85 12.47 15.77
CA ALA A 75 -10.72 13.33 15.45
C ALA A 75 -10.54 14.27 16.64
N THR A 76 -9.54 13.99 17.46
CA THR A 76 -9.22 14.82 18.61
C THR A 76 -8.69 16.11 18.01
N THR A 77 -9.49 17.18 18.10
CA THR A 77 -9.07 18.53 17.76
C THR A 77 -7.83 18.85 18.60
N LEU A 78 -6.64 18.69 18.01
CA LEU A 78 -5.42 19.20 18.59
C LEU A 78 -5.39 20.71 18.33
N ARG A 79 -5.34 21.44 19.44
CA ARG A 79 -5.07 22.88 19.51
C ARG A 79 -3.67 23.20 19.01
#